data_AF-A0A8B7AWB5-F1
#
_entry.id   AF-A0A8B7AWB5-F1
#
_cell.length_a   1.000
_cell.length_b   1.000
_cell.length_c   1.000
_cell.angle_alpha   90.00
_cell.angle_beta   90.00
_cell.angle_gamma   90.00
#
_symmetry.space_group_name_H-M   'P 1'
#
loop_
_entity.id
_entity.type
_entity.pdbx_description
1 polymer ?
#
loop_
_entity_poly.entity_id
_entity_poly.type
_entity_poly.pdbx_seq_one_letter_code
_entity_poly.pdbx_strand_id
1 'polypeptide(L)'
;MEAEEIYMNQEVKMQAAAFKDKKPGCLAQNKDASDPDYENISLTFRNQGRPNGNHSPPKSQVPAKSRPPSGPAQTPQWLYRAIMSLYILLALTFIFFIILSAVVLVKNAEMSQELLVLKRELWNVSNSVREGQEAQNKGQTHIQWAVDQNKAAISNVNTTIQNAMNNAKSNILVELGKKTNHIVMKLDKLLQQKPQYGEVFATIS
;
A
#
# COMPACT_ATOMS: atom_id res chain seq x y z
N MET A 1 26.33 -17.19 -10.97
CA MET A 1 25.58 -16.13 -11.66
C MET A 1 24.75 -15.48 -10.59
N GLU A 2 25.20 -14.32 -10.14
CA GLU A 2 24.65 -13.52 -9.05
C GLU A 2 23.35 -12.86 -9.52
N ALA A 3 22.34 -12.81 -8.66
CA ALA A 3 21.14 -12.00 -8.86
C ALA A 3 21.08 -10.97 -7.73
N GLU A 4 21.76 -9.85 -7.94
CA GLU A 4 21.51 -8.61 -7.20
C GLU A 4 20.19 -8.02 -7.69
N GLU A 5 19.13 -8.11 -6.87
CA GLU A 5 17.91 -7.34 -7.10
C GLU A 5 18.07 -5.97 -6.42
N ILE A 6 18.46 -5.00 -7.23
CA ILE A 6 18.63 -3.60 -6.86
C ILE A 6 17.25 -2.99 -6.67
N TYR A 7 16.90 -2.78 -5.40
CA TYR A 7 15.80 -1.95 -4.94
C TYR A 7 15.97 -0.51 -5.42
N MET A 8 15.17 -0.08 -6.39
CA MET A 8 15.06 1.32 -6.79
C MET A 8 13.68 1.87 -6.40
N ASN A 9 13.65 2.55 -5.26
CA ASN A 9 12.66 3.56 -4.92
C ASN A 9 12.70 4.65 -6.00
N GLN A 10 11.78 4.60 -6.96
CA GLN A 10 11.48 5.77 -7.77
C GLN A 10 10.30 6.50 -7.10
N GLU A 11 10.61 7.59 -6.38
CA GLU A 11 9.64 8.56 -5.91
C GLU A 11 8.82 9.07 -7.09
N VAL A 12 7.65 8.48 -7.33
CA VAL A 12 6.63 9.09 -8.17
C VAL A 12 6.10 10.29 -7.38
N LYS A 13 6.67 11.47 -7.66
CA LYS A 13 6.00 12.76 -7.38
C LYS A 13 4.72 12.78 -8.19
N MET A 14 3.67 12.19 -7.63
CA MET A 14 2.31 12.28 -8.13
C MET A 14 1.86 13.73 -7.97
N GLN A 15 2.05 14.52 -9.02
CA GLN A 15 1.39 15.82 -9.13
C GLN A 15 -0.11 15.53 -9.27
N ALA A 16 -0.86 15.81 -8.21
CA ALA A 16 -2.31 15.82 -8.27
C ALA A 16 -2.75 16.89 -9.28
N ALA A 17 -3.29 16.44 -10.42
CA ALA A 17 -4.05 17.33 -11.29
C ALA A 17 -5.20 17.92 -10.46
N ALA A 18 -5.29 19.24 -10.42
CA ALA A 18 -6.37 19.96 -9.75
C ALA A 18 -7.72 19.38 -10.19
N PHE A 19 -8.44 18.84 -9.22
CA PHE A 19 -9.79 18.34 -9.42
C PHE A 19 -10.65 19.53 -9.85
N LYS A 20 -11.10 19.52 -11.11
CA LYS A 20 -12.15 20.42 -11.58
C LYS A 20 -13.39 20.14 -10.75
N ASP A 21 -13.86 21.18 -10.08
CA ASP A 21 -15.13 21.23 -9.37
C ASP A 21 -16.27 20.94 -10.37
N LYS A 22 -16.67 19.67 -10.46
CA LYS A 22 -17.85 19.25 -11.23
C LYS A 22 -19.05 19.34 -10.30
N LYS A 23 -19.74 20.48 -10.37
CA LYS A 23 -21.12 20.58 -9.88
C LYS A 23 -22.02 19.62 -10.70
N PRO A 24 -22.90 18.85 -10.04
CA PRO A 24 -23.96 18.10 -10.70
C PRO A 24 -24.90 19.05 -11.45
N GLY A 25 -25.32 18.64 -12.64
CA GLY A 25 -26.00 19.49 -13.61
C GLY A 25 -27.36 20.04 -13.18
N CYS A 26 -27.71 21.16 -13.82
CA CYS A 26 -29.10 21.52 -14.09
C CYS A 26 -29.20 22.02 -15.54
N LEU A 27 -30.20 21.44 -16.21
CA LEU A 27 -30.87 21.72 -17.48
C LEU A 27 -30.12 22.39 -18.65
N ALA A 28 -30.13 21.64 -19.74
CA ALA A 28 -30.20 22.14 -21.09
C ALA A 28 -31.33 23.17 -21.25
N GLN A 29 -31.05 24.27 -21.94
CA GLN A 29 -32.01 24.79 -22.91
C GLN A 29 -31.30 25.61 -23.98
N ASN A 30 -31.62 25.21 -25.20
CA ASN A 30 -31.29 25.71 -26.52
C ASN A 30 -31.11 27.24 -26.59
N LYS A 31 -30.10 27.65 -27.37
CA LYS A 31 -30.22 28.86 -28.17
C LYS A 31 -31.52 28.75 -28.96
N ASP A 32 -32.39 29.72 -28.85
CA ASP A 32 -32.82 30.48 -30.02
C ASP A 32 -33.56 31.74 -29.55
N ALA A 33 -33.04 32.86 -30.03
CA ALA A 33 -33.72 34.14 -30.01
C ALA A 33 -34.91 34.05 -30.96
N SER A 34 -36.11 34.13 -30.42
CA SER A 34 -37.27 34.68 -31.11
C SER A 34 -38.25 35.11 -30.03
N ASP A 35 -38.24 36.40 -29.77
CA ASP A 35 -39.40 37.12 -29.29
C ASP A 35 -40.42 37.18 -30.45
N PRO A 36 -41.62 36.62 -30.26
CA PRO A 36 -42.76 37.29 -30.85
C PRO A 36 -43.90 37.49 -29.82
N ASP A 37 -44.23 38.77 -29.68
CA ASP A 37 -45.52 39.38 -29.35
C ASP A 37 -46.40 38.74 -28.26
N TYR A 38 -46.36 39.38 -27.09
CA TYR A 38 -47.36 39.29 -26.05
C TYR A 38 -48.75 39.75 -26.56
N GLU A 39 -49.60 38.80 -26.94
CA GLU A 39 -51.05 39.03 -26.97
C GLU A 39 -51.70 38.65 -25.63
N ASN A 40 -52.23 39.67 -24.98
CA ASN A 40 -52.93 39.64 -23.71
C ASN A 40 -54.27 38.89 -23.89
N ILE A 41 -54.31 37.58 -23.65
CA ILE A 41 -55.56 36.81 -23.71
C ILE A 41 -56.39 37.11 -22.46
N SER A 42 -57.13 38.21 -22.51
CA SER A 42 -58.25 38.47 -21.62
C SER A 42 -59.26 37.32 -21.78
N LEU A 43 -59.49 36.59 -20.69
CA LEU A 43 -60.42 35.47 -20.60
C LEU A 43 -61.83 35.99 -20.90
N THR A 44 -62.24 36.00 -22.16
CA THR A 44 -63.59 36.38 -22.56
C THR A 44 -64.54 35.28 -22.10
N PHE A 45 -65.23 35.57 -21.01
CA PHE A 45 -66.41 34.84 -20.53
C PHE A 45 -67.40 34.74 -21.69
N ARG A 46 -67.60 33.53 -22.21
CA ARG A 46 -68.52 33.22 -23.31
C ARG A 46 -69.97 33.44 -22.84
N ASN A 47 -70.39 34.71 -22.78
CA ASN A 47 -71.78 35.11 -22.69
C ASN A 47 -72.46 34.77 -24.01
N GLN A 48 -73.18 33.65 -24.05
CA GLN A 48 -74.17 33.39 -25.10
C GLN A 48 -75.35 34.34 -24.86
N GLY A 49 -75.23 35.55 -25.43
CA GLY A 49 -76.30 36.53 -25.50
C GLY A 49 -76.86 36.62 -26.92
N ARG A 50 -78.18 36.39 -27.00
CA ARG A 50 -79.13 36.73 -28.08
C ARG A 50 -79.27 35.78 -29.29
N PRO A 51 -80.48 35.23 -29.46
CA PRO A 51 -81.26 35.43 -30.67
C PRO A 51 -82.01 36.78 -30.63
N ASN A 52 -82.02 37.50 -31.75
CA ASN A 52 -82.90 38.65 -31.96
C ASN A 52 -84.31 38.19 -32.32
N GLY A 53 -85.34 38.87 -31.81
CA GLY A 53 -86.70 38.71 -32.35
C GLY A 53 -87.83 38.98 -31.36
N ASN A 54 -88.06 40.26 -31.09
CA ASN A 54 -89.35 40.95 -30.89
C ASN A 54 -90.46 40.42 -29.95
N HIS A 55 -90.99 41.39 -29.18
CA HIS A 55 -92.31 41.51 -28.55
C HIS A 55 -92.50 41.04 -27.09
N SER A 56 -92.95 41.99 -26.26
CA SER A 56 -93.26 41.89 -24.82
C SER A 56 -94.74 41.45 -24.58
N PRO A 57 -95.22 41.26 -23.32
CA PRO A 57 -95.77 40.00 -22.78
C PRO A 57 -97.32 40.06 -22.58
N PRO A 58 -98.04 39.03 -22.02
CA PRO A 58 -98.11 38.87 -20.54
C PRO A 58 -98.53 37.48 -19.96
N LYS A 59 -98.30 37.32 -18.64
CA LYS A 59 -99.12 36.62 -17.61
C LYS A 59 -99.36 35.10 -17.66
N SER A 60 -98.84 34.36 -16.67
CA SER A 60 -99.65 33.50 -15.77
C SER A 60 -98.74 32.74 -14.77
N GLN A 61 -99.20 32.67 -13.52
CA GLN A 61 -98.56 32.10 -12.35
C GLN A 61 -98.60 30.56 -12.37
N VAL A 62 -97.50 29.89 -11.98
CA VAL A 62 -97.54 28.55 -11.34
C VAL A 62 -96.39 28.45 -10.33
N PRO A 63 -96.63 28.10 -9.06
CA PRO A 63 -95.59 27.80 -8.10
C PRO A 63 -95.34 26.28 -8.06
N ALA A 64 -94.12 25.83 -8.32
CA ALA A 64 -93.73 24.47 -7.98
C ALA A 64 -92.23 24.32 -7.73
N LYS A 65 -91.96 23.99 -6.46
CA LYS A 65 -90.83 23.19 -5.97
C LYS A 65 -89.52 23.92 -5.72
N SER A 66 -89.40 24.34 -4.46
CA SER A 66 -88.16 24.54 -3.74
C SER A 66 -87.15 23.42 -4.02
N ARG A 67 -86.01 23.84 -4.56
CA ARG A 67 -84.77 23.08 -4.69
C ARG A 67 -84.25 22.74 -3.27
N PRO A 68 -83.79 21.51 -2.97
CA PRO A 68 -83.13 21.24 -1.70
C PRO A 68 -81.75 21.94 -1.63
N PRO A 69 -81.23 22.22 -0.42
CA PRO A 69 -80.07 23.07 -0.22
C PRO A 69 -78.77 22.36 -0.61
N SER A 70 -77.77 23.16 -1.04
CA SER A 70 -76.39 22.76 -1.31
C SER A 70 -75.85 21.75 -0.30
N GLY A 71 -75.57 20.53 -0.76
CA GLY A 71 -74.66 19.63 -0.07
C GLY A 71 -73.23 20.19 -0.13
N PRO A 72 -72.41 19.98 0.91
CA PRO A 72 -71.02 20.43 0.89
C PRO A 72 -70.33 19.77 -0.31
N ALA A 73 -69.48 20.53 -1.02
CA ALA A 73 -68.76 20.05 -2.19
C ALA A 73 -68.05 18.72 -1.86
N GLN A 74 -68.67 17.62 -2.28
CA GLN A 74 -68.17 16.28 -2.04
C GLN A 74 -66.94 16.15 -2.92
N THR A 75 -65.76 16.06 -2.29
CA THR A 75 -64.53 15.78 -3.03
C THR A 75 -64.75 14.55 -3.89
N PRO A 76 -64.40 14.58 -5.19
CA PRO A 76 -64.65 13.47 -6.08
C PRO A 76 -64.08 12.20 -5.46
N GLN A 77 -64.92 11.19 -5.25
CA GLN A 77 -64.55 9.96 -4.55
C GLN A 77 -63.36 9.24 -5.22
N TRP A 78 -63.16 9.48 -6.52
CA TRP A 78 -62.00 9.04 -7.30
C TRP A 78 -60.68 9.70 -6.86
N LEU A 79 -60.71 11.00 -6.53
CA LEU A 79 -59.54 11.74 -6.04
C LEU A 79 -59.12 11.22 -4.66
N TYR A 80 -60.07 10.98 -3.77
CA TYR A 80 -59.78 10.37 -2.46
C TYR A 80 -59.12 8.99 -2.62
N ARG A 81 -59.64 8.13 -3.52
CA ARG A 81 -59.03 6.81 -3.81
C ARG A 81 -57.62 6.94 -4.37
N ALA A 82 -57.38 7.87 -5.29
CA ALA A 82 -56.06 8.10 -5.88
C ALA A 82 -55.05 8.59 -4.83
N ILE A 83 -55.45 9.52 -3.96
CA ILE A 83 -54.62 10.03 -2.86
C ILE A 83 -54.30 8.92 -1.86
N MET A 84 -55.28 8.12 -1.44
CA MET A 84 -55.04 7.01 -0.52
C MET A 84 -54.13 5.94 -1.15
N SER A 85 -54.30 5.65 -2.45
CA SER A 85 -53.39 4.75 -3.18
C SER A 85 -51.97 5.32 -3.23
N LEU A 86 -51.80 6.63 -3.42
CA LEU A 86 -50.50 7.28 -3.38
C LEU A 86 -49.85 7.16 -1.99
N TYR A 87 -50.62 7.34 -0.91
CA TYR A 87 -50.14 7.13 0.46
C TYR A 87 -49.72 5.68 0.72
N ILE A 88 -50.49 4.71 0.20
CA ILE A 88 -50.13 3.29 0.32
C ILE A 88 -48.83 3.00 -0.45
N LEU A 89 -48.69 3.50 -1.67
CA LEU A 89 -47.46 3.36 -2.45
C LEU A 89 -46.28 4.03 -1.75
N LEU A 90 -46.48 5.23 -1.20
CA LEU A 90 -45.44 5.95 -0.45
C LEU A 90 -45.04 5.19 0.83
N ALA A 91 -45.99 4.61 1.55
CA ALA A 91 -45.71 3.77 2.71
C ALA A 91 -44.89 2.53 2.31
N LEU A 92 -45.25 1.87 1.21
CA LEU A 92 -44.51 0.71 0.70
C LEU A 92 -43.10 1.07 0.26
N THR A 93 -42.91 2.21 -0.43
CA THR A 93 -41.56 2.66 -0.82
C THR A 93 -40.72 3.03 0.39
N PHE A 94 -41.29 3.68 1.40
CA PHE A 94 -40.59 3.96 2.66
C PHE A 94 -40.19 2.67 3.38
N ILE A 95 -41.08 1.70 3.52
CA ILE A 95 -40.78 0.40 4.15
C ILE A 95 -39.65 -0.29 3.38
N PHE A 96 -39.72 -0.32 2.06
CA PHE A 96 -38.68 -0.89 1.22
C PHE A 96 -37.32 -0.19 1.43
N PHE A 97 -37.32 1.15 1.50
CA PHE A 97 -36.10 1.93 1.73
C PHE A 97 -35.50 1.69 3.12
N ILE A 98 -36.34 1.54 4.15
CA ILE A 98 -35.93 1.20 5.52
C ILE A 98 -35.25 -0.18 5.53
N ILE A 99 -35.85 -1.17 4.87
CA ILE A 99 -35.28 -2.53 4.78
C ILE A 99 -33.92 -2.49 4.05
N LEU A 100 -33.83 -1.81 2.90
CA LEU A 100 -32.56 -1.67 2.17
C LEU A 100 -31.50 -0.98 3.01
N SER A 101 -31.87 0.09 3.71
CA SER A 101 -30.96 0.83 4.60
C SER A 101 -30.45 -0.06 5.73
N ALA A 102 -31.32 -0.86 6.34
CA ALA A 102 -30.93 -1.80 7.39
C ALA A 102 -29.95 -2.86 6.86
N VAL A 103 -30.19 -3.44 5.69
CA VAL A 103 -29.29 -4.42 5.06
C VAL A 103 -27.91 -3.81 4.79
N VAL A 104 -27.87 -2.60 4.23
CA VAL A 104 -26.62 -1.87 3.96
C VAL A 104 -25.88 -1.56 5.26
N LEU A 105 -26.59 -1.12 6.31
CA LEU A 105 -26.00 -0.82 7.62
C LEU A 105 -25.37 -2.07 8.26
N VAL A 106 -26.05 -3.22 8.24
CA VAL A 106 -25.52 -4.47 8.78
C VAL A 106 -24.26 -4.89 8.03
N LYS A 107 -24.28 -4.84 6.69
CA LYS A 107 -23.11 -5.20 5.87
C LYS A 107 -21.93 -4.26 6.10
N ASN A 108 -22.19 -2.97 6.25
CA ASN A 108 -21.16 -1.99 6.55
C ASN A 108 -20.56 -2.19 7.96
N ALA A 109 -21.38 -2.56 8.94
CA ALA A 109 -20.92 -2.87 10.30
C ALA A 109 -20.06 -4.14 10.33
N GLU A 110 -20.49 -5.21 9.62
CA GLU A 110 -19.73 -6.45 9.46
C GLU A 110 -18.36 -6.18 8.82
N MET A 111 -18.34 -5.46 7.69
CA MET A 111 -17.09 -5.09 7.01
C MET A 111 -16.18 -4.21 7.88
N SER A 112 -16.75 -3.28 8.63
CA SER A 112 -15.98 -2.44 9.56
C SER A 112 -15.36 -3.27 10.69
N GLN A 113 -16.08 -4.27 11.20
CA GLN A 113 -15.56 -5.19 12.21
C GLN A 113 -14.43 -6.06 11.65
N GLU A 114 -14.59 -6.63 10.45
CA GLU A 114 -13.53 -7.39 9.78
C GLU A 114 -12.28 -6.53 9.56
N LEU A 115 -12.45 -5.28 9.15
CA LEU A 115 -11.34 -4.34 8.97
C LEU A 115 -10.60 -4.05 10.29
N LEU A 116 -11.32 -3.96 11.42
CA LEU A 116 -10.70 -3.80 12.74
C LEU A 116 -9.90 -5.04 13.16
N VAL A 117 -10.42 -6.23 12.87
CA VAL A 117 -9.71 -7.50 13.11
C VAL A 117 -8.45 -7.54 12.25
N LEU A 118 -8.57 -7.27 10.95
CA LEU A 118 -7.43 -7.25 10.03
C LEU A 118 -6.38 -6.22 10.46
N LYS A 119 -6.80 -5.02 10.89
CA LYS A 119 -5.89 -3.99 11.43
C LYS A 119 -5.13 -4.50 12.66
N ARG A 120 -5.81 -5.24 13.54
CA ARG A 120 -5.17 -5.84 14.74
C ARG A 120 -4.19 -6.94 14.36
N GLU A 121 -4.57 -7.83 13.45
CA GLU A 121 -3.70 -8.90 12.99
C GLU A 121 -2.47 -8.35 12.27
N LEU A 122 -2.65 -7.35 11.40
CA LEU A 122 -1.55 -6.68 10.73
C LEU A 122 -0.60 -6.02 11.73
N TRP A 123 -1.13 -5.39 12.78
CA TRP A 123 -0.33 -4.85 13.87
C TRP A 123 0.44 -5.95 14.61
N ASN A 124 -0.19 -7.09 14.87
CA ASN A 124 0.44 -8.22 15.54
C ASN A 124 1.58 -8.82 14.69
N VAL A 125 1.34 -9.03 13.39
CA VAL A 125 2.36 -9.49 12.44
C VAL A 125 3.51 -8.50 12.38
N SER A 126 3.21 -7.19 12.30
CA SER A 126 4.25 -6.15 12.28
C SER A 126 5.12 -6.17 13.53
N ASN A 127 4.52 -6.34 14.71
CA ASN A 127 5.29 -6.48 15.95
C ASN A 127 6.12 -7.77 15.98
N SER A 128 5.56 -8.89 15.55
CA SER A 128 6.28 -10.18 15.50
C SER A 128 7.49 -10.12 14.55
N VAL A 129 7.33 -9.49 13.38
CA VAL A 129 8.44 -9.25 12.45
C VAL A 129 9.52 -8.37 13.09
N ARG A 130 9.13 -7.30 13.79
CA ARG A 130 10.09 -6.43 14.51
C ARG A 130 10.85 -7.19 15.59
N GLU A 131 10.15 -7.98 16.40
CA GLU A 131 10.76 -8.80 17.45
C GLU A 131 11.74 -9.84 16.87
N GLY A 132 11.35 -10.47 15.76
CA GLY A 132 12.23 -11.38 15.02
C GLY A 132 13.49 -10.68 14.51
N GLN A 133 13.35 -9.48 13.94
CA GLN A 133 14.49 -8.68 13.47
C GLN A 133 15.42 -8.28 14.61
N GLU A 134 14.88 -7.89 15.77
CA GLU A 134 15.69 -7.55 16.94
C GLU A 134 16.45 -8.76 17.49
N ALA A 135 15.80 -9.93 17.54
CA ALA A 135 16.44 -11.18 17.93
C ALA A 135 17.56 -11.57 16.94
N GLN A 136 17.32 -11.42 15.64
CA GLN A 136 18.31 -11.68 14.60
C GLN A 136 19.50 -10.73 14.71
N ASN A 137 19.26 -9.43 14.90
CA ASN A 137 20.33 -8.44 15.05
C ASN A 137 21.22 -8.77 16.26
N LYS A 138 20.63 -9.17 17.39
CA LYS A 138 21.38 -9.62 18.57
C LYS A 138 22.19 -10.89 18.30
N GLY A 139 21.61 -11.85 17.58
CA GLY A 139 22.33 -13.06 17.14
C GLY A 139 23.51 -12.72 16.22
N GLN A 140 23.29 -11.81 15.27
CA GLN A 140 24.30 -11.38 14.31
C GLN A 140 25.47 -10.66 14.97
N THR A 141 25.22 -9.78 15.94
CA THR A 141 26.30 -9.10 16.67
C THR A 141 27.16 -10.08 17.47
N HIS A 142 26.54 -11.08 18.11
CA HIS A 142 27.27 -12.13 18.82
C HIS A 142 28.15 -12.97 17.88
N ILE A 143 27.59 -13.38 16.73
CA ILE A 143 28.34 -14.12 15.71
C ILE A 143 29.51 -13.27 15.20
N GLN A 144 29.28 -12.00 14.89
CA GLN A 144 30.31 -11.09 14.41
C GLN A 144 31.46 -10.97 15.41
N TRP A 145 31.14 -10.77 16.69
CA TRP A 145 32.14 -10.72 17.75
C TRP A 145 32.95 -12.02 17.86
N ALA A 146 32.29 -13.18 17.78
CA ALA A 146 32.96 -14.47 17.82
C ALA A 146 33.89 -14.68 16.61
N VAL A 147 33.46 -14.24 15.42
CA VAL A 147 34.28 -14.26 14.20
C VAL A 147 35.52 -13.38 14.37
N ASP A 148 35.37 -12.17 14.92
CA ASP A 148 36.48 -11.25 15.12
C ASP A 148 37.49 -11.79 16.15
N GLN A 149 37.02 -12.42 17.24
CA GLN A 149 37.88 -13.11 18.19
C GLN A 149 38.65 -14.26 17.54
N ASN A 150 37.95 -15.12 16.79
CA ASN A 150 38.59 -16.24 16.11
C ASN A 150 39.63 -15.76 15.09
N LYS A 151 39.34 -14.67 14.37
CA LYS A 151 40.28 -14.05 13.44
C LYS A 151 41.55 -13.56 14.14
N ALA A 152 41.41 -12.91 15.30
CA ALA A 152 42.54 -12.48 16.12
C ALA A 152 43.36 -13.68 16.64
N ALA A 153 42.69 -14.73 17.13
CA ALA A 153 43.34 -15.95 17.60
C ALA A 153 44.12 -16.64 16.47
N ILE A 154 43.51 -16.79 15.28
CA ILE A 154 44.17 -17.35 14.10
C ILE A 154 45.39 -16.53 13.71
N SER A 155 45.27 -15.19 13.72
CA SER A 155 46.40 -14.31 13.43
C SER A 155 47.55 -14.52 14.41
N ASN A 156 47.26 -14.63 15.70
CA ASN A 156 48.27 -14.86 16.74
C ASN A 156 48.92 -16.25 16.63
N VAL A 157 48.14 -17.29 16.29
CA VAL A 157 48.70 -18.62 16.01
C VAL A 157 49.63 -18.56 14.80
N ASN A 158 49.22 -17.87 13.73
CA ASN A 158 50.04 -17.72 12.54
C ASN A 158 51.36 -17.00 12.82
N THR A 159 51.35 -15.89 13.59
CA THR A 159 52.60 -15.20 13.97
C THR A 159 53.49 -16.08 14.84
N THR A 160 52.90 -16.83 15.77
CA THR A 160 53.63 -17.79 16.63
C THR A 160 54.31 -18.87 15.80
N ILE A 161 53.60 -19.46 14.84
CA ILE A 161 54.16 -20.48 13.93
C ILE A 161 55.30 -19.89 13.08
N GLN A 162 55.12 -18.69 12.52
CA GLN A 162 56.16 -18.02 11.75
C GLN A 162 57.42 -17.75 12.58
N ASN A 163 57.26 -17.27 13.81
CA ASN A 163 58.37 -17.05 14.73
C ASN A 163 59.08 -18.36 15.09
N ALA A 164 58.32 -19.41 15.41
CA ALA A 164 58.88 -20.73 15.70
C ALA A 164 59.66 -21.29 14.50
N MET A 165 59.13 -21.15 13.28
CA MET A 165 59.79 -21.60 12.06
C MET A 165 61.08 -20.83 11.78
N ASN A 166 61.07 -19.50 11.94
CA ASN A 166 62.25 -18.67 11.77
C ASN A 166 63.34 -19.00 12.80
N ASN A 167 62.95 -19.22 14.06
CA ASN A 167 63.87 -19.64 15.11
C ASN A 167 64.48 -21.02 14.83
N ALA A 168 63.66 -21.99 14.42
CA ALA A 168 64.12 -23.32 14.04
C ALA A 168 65.11 -23.25 12.86
N LYS A 169 64.79 -22.46 11.83
CA LYS A 169 65.68 -22.23 10.67
C LYS A 169 67.03 -21.63 11.09
N SER A 170 67.00 -20.61 11.94
CA SER A 170 68.21 -19.97 12.47
C SER A 170 69.07 -20.96 13.26
N ASN A 171 68.45 -21.72 14.17
CA ASN A 171 69.14 -22.72 14.98
C ASN A 171 69.79 -23.81 14.12
N ILE A 172 69.09 -24.32 13.10
CA ILE A 172 69.63 -25.31 12.15
C ILE A 172 70.84 -24.72 11.41
N LEU A 173 70.76 -23.48 10.91
CA LEU A 173 71.87 -22.80 10.24
C LEU A 173 73.10 -22.67 11.13
N VAL A 174 72.91 -22.28 12.40
CA VAL A 174 74.00 -22.17 13.38
C VAL A 174 74.65 -23.53 13.65
N GLU A 175 73.85 -24.57 13.88
CA GLU A 175 74.38 -25.93 14.11
C GLU A 175 75.10 -26.49 12.87
N LEU A 176 74.59 -26.24 11.67
CA LEU A 176 75.27 -26.61 10.43
C LEU A 176 76.62 -25.88 10.31
N GLY A 177 76.64 -24.56 10.56
CA GLY A 177 77.87 -23.77 10.56
C GLY A 177 78.91 -24.29 11.54
N LYS A 178 78.51 -24.64 12.77
CA LYS A 178 79.40 -25.26 13.77
C LYS A 178 79.96 -26.60 13.26
N LYS A 179 79.11 -27.48 12.73
CA LYS A 179 79.55 -28.79 12.18
C LYS A 179 80.52 -28.61 11.02
N THR A 180 80.23 -27.70 10.09
CA THR A 180 81.11 -27.39 8.96
C THR A 180 82.46 -26.88 9.44
N ASN A 181 82.49 -25.91 10.36
CA ASN A 181 83.73 -25.39 10.93
C ASN A 181 84.55 -26.48 11.63
N HIS A 182 83.89 -27.36 12.40
CA HIS A 182 84.56 -28.50 13.04
C HIS A 182 85.19 -29.45 12.01
N ILE A 183 84.49 -29.74 10.90
CA ILE A 183 85.02 -30.57 9.81
C ILE A 183 86.24 -29.90 9.17
N VAL A 184 86.15 -28.60 8.86
CA VAL A 184 87.26 -27.81 8.29
C VAL A 184 88.49 -27.87 9.20
N MET A 185 88.32 -27.59 10.51
CA MET A 185 89.42 -27.67 11.47
C MET A 185 90.05 -29.08 11.54
N LYS A 186 89.23 -30.13 11.43
CA LYS A 186 89.73 -31.51 11.45
C LYS A 186 90.51 -31.83 10.18
N LEU A 187 90.06 -31.36 9.02
CA LEU A 187 90.77 -31.48 7.74
C LEU A 187 92.10 -30.74 7.77
N ASP A 188 92.14 -29.51 8.29
CA ASP A 188 93.39 -28.74 8.43
C ASP A 188 94.40 -29.45 9.32
N LYS A 189 93.96 -30.00 10.47
CA LYS A 189 94.83 -30.81 11.34
C LYS A 189 95.40 -32.05 10.63
N LEU A 190 94.59 -32.74 9.83
CA LEU A 190 95.04 -33.91 9.06
C LEU A 190 96.01 -33.53 7.93
N LEU A 191 95.81 -32.38 7.28
CA LEU A 191 96.73 -31.86 6.27
C LEU A 191 98.07 -31.42 6.86
N GLN A 192 98.07 -30.88 8.08
CA GLN A 192 99.29 -30.55 8.82
C GLN A 192 100.03 -31.79 9.35
N GLN A 193 99.34 -32.93 9.52
CA GLN A 193 99.93 -34.23 9.90
C GLN A 193 100.46 -35.04 8.72
N LYS A 194 100.86 -34.40 7.61
CA LYS A 194 101.42 -35.11 6.46
C LYS A 194 102.58 -36.02 6.91
N PRO A 195 102.62 -37.31 6.53
CA PRO A 195 103.73 -38.18 6.88
C PRO A 195 105.03 -37.66 6.26
N GLN A 196 106.11 -37.58 7.03
CA GLN A 196 107.45 -37.62 6.48
C GLN A 196 107.69 -39.00 5.86
N TYR A 197 107.25 -39.20 4.62
CA TYR A 197 107.76 -40.26 3.75
C TYR A 197 108.23 -39.60 2.47
N GLY A 198 109.40 -38.96 2.56
CA GLY A 198 110.07 -38.26 1.47
C GLY A 198 111.59 -38.31 1.53
N GLU A 199 112.19 -39.13 2.40
CA GLU A 199 113.65 -39.31 2.46
C GLU A 199 114.03 -40.76 2.77
N VAL A 200 113.62 -41.72 1.93
CA VAL A 200 114.25 -43.07 1.96
C VAL A 200 114.38 -43.66 0.56
N PHE A 201 114.74 -42.89 -0.48
CA PHE A 201 115.14 -43.48 -1.78
C PHE A 201 116.14 -42.60 -2.53
N ALA A 202 117.25 -42.23 -1.89
CA ALA A 202 118.41 -41.68 -2.58
C ALA A 202 119.72 -42.20 -1.96
N THR A 203 119.81 -43.50 -1.72
CA THR A 203 121.09 -44.20 -1.56
C THR A 203 120.87 -45.64 -2.00
N ILE A 204 121.12 -45.93 -3.28
CA ILE A 204 121.63 -47.20 -3.82
C ILE A 204 121.83 -46.99 -5.33
N SER A 205 123.06 -47.28 -5.77
CA SER A 205 123.65 -47.25 -7.12
C SER A 205 124.44 -45.98 -7.45
#